data_AF-A0A2D6A459-F1
#
_entry.id   AF-A0A2D6A459-F1
#
_cell.length_a   1.000
_cell.length_b   1.000
_cell.length_c   1.000
_cell.angle_alpha   90.00
_cell.angle_beta   90.00
_cell.angle_gamma   90.00
#
_symmetry.space_group_name_H-M   'P 1'
#
loop_
_entity.id
_entity.type
_entity.pdbx_description
1 polymer ?
#
loop_
_entity_poly.entity_id
_entity_poly.type
_entity_poly.pdbx_seq_one_letter_code
_entity_poly.pdbx_strand_id
1 'polypeptide(L)'
;MKTLPGTLLLGLLTTPVSGQAQPGNKVGPMQPGLIQKGQAKKKPEKPFSKPFRFAAPTVDLELDDKVRRILRDIYTLQQRWSTAKDRGFDERGRPTTSLKHFKELKTSIVKRFEHGTASLLAWAIREDRSSARRRACFFAGLLAPDAQNAMHLCYYLPYEPISSVRREATRNAMTLIRRHLPQRNDDNSGYRYVFDAKPWIDLTRSSINTDRIQAFGVLELLAKARPRMGAYTARVMRKWLPDLLRSKNERLTKAARAFLTQLLPDARFPDNPAQHVAYYEHILNRLFPDIRLRGGYCEIYPGADRTQIITVGKQHMRRQRLGQMVSITVPSKLGPKHAQGLKLFPIPKPLDKLGLLQGDILTTLNGMPIEGNQPLLRQIEELLEAKVTSFVLEWVRKKEFHARRYVLRKHEDG
;
A
#
# COMPACT_ATOMS: atom_id res chain seq x y z
N MET A 1 -54.99 -10.00 -7.42
CA MET A 1 -54.72 -11.25 -6.66
C MET A 1 -53.75 -12.08 -7.49
N LYS A 2 -52.68 -12.60 -6.85
CA LYS A 2 -51.78 -13.71 -7.25
C LYS A 2 -50.82 -13.46 -8.43
N THR A 3 -49.55 -13.08 -8.20
CA THR A 3 -48.33 -13.86 -7.82
C THR A 3 -47.64 -14.60 -8.97
N LEU A 4 -46.44 -14.10 -9.33
CA LEU A 4 -45.11 -14.76 -9.54
C LEU A 4 -45.05 -16.29 -9.80
N PRO A 5 -44.06 -16.79 -10.58
CA PRO A 5 -42.62 -16.69 -10.29
C PRO A 5 -41.77 -16.28 -11.50
N GLY A 6 -40.55 -15.74 -11.41
CA GLY A 6 -39.50 -15.95 -10.42
C GLY A 6 -38.34 -16.69 -11.10
N THR A 7 -37.13 -16.11 -11.00
CA THR A 7 -35.80 -16.71 -11.33
C THR A 7 -35.28 -16.52 -12.77
N LEU A 8 -34.29 -15.62 -12.92
CA LEU A 8 -32.98 -15.81 -13.60
C LEU A 8 -32.41 -14.46 -14.05
N LEU A 9 -31.51 -13.86 -13.25
CA LEU A 9 -30.43 -12.99 -13.74
C LEU A 9 -29.51 -12.62 -12.57
N LEU A 10 -28.82 -13.63 -12.04
CA LEU A 10 -27.73 -13.53 -11.07
C LEU A 10 -26.68 -14.55 -11.50
N GLY A 11 -25.79 -14.15 -12.42
CA GLY A 11 -24.84 -15.09 -13.03
C GLY A 11 -23.64 -14.50 -13.77
N LEU A 12 -23.25 -13.23 -13.53
CA LEU A 12 -22.09 -12.64 -14.23
C LEU A 12 -21.15 -11.77 -13.35
N LEU A 13 -21.09 -12.02 -12.04
CA LEU A 13 -20.19 -11.27 -11.14
C LEU A 13 -19.25 -12.11 -10.26
N THR A 14 -18.91 -13.33 -10.68
CA THR A 14 -17.88 -14.13 -9.99
C THR A 14 -16.93 -14.80 -10.97
N THR A 15 -15.67 -14.33 -10.97
CA THR A 15 -14.42 -14.99 -11.41
C THR A 15 -14.25 -15.32 -12.91
N PRO A 16 -13.04 -15.14 -13.49
CA PRO A 16 -12.59 -16.01 -14.56
C PRO A 16 -11.90 -17.25 -13.96
N VAL A 17 -12.57 -18.40 -14.07
CA VAL A 17 -11.96 -19.73 -13.96
C VAL A 17 -11.42 -20.10 -15.36
N SER A 18 -10.15 -20.49 -15.36
CA SER A 18 -9.39 -21.30 -16.34
C SER A 18 -10.10 -21.75 -17.63
N GLY A 19 -9.54 -21.35 -18.77
CA GLY A 19 -9.84 -21.94 -20.07
C GLY A 19 -9.25 -23.35 -20.19
N GLN A 20 -10.12 -24.30 -20.53
CA GLN A 20 -9.78 -25.65 -20.98
C GLN A 20 -9.20 -25.65 -22.40
N ALA A 21 -8.38 -26.67 -22.65
CA ALA A 21 -7.63 -26.92 -23.86
C ALA A 21 -8.49 -27.40 -25.03
N GLN A 22 -8.03 -27.14 -26.26
CA GLN A 22 -8.48 -27.83 -27.48
C GLN A 22 -7.65 -29.11 -27.72
N PRO A 23 -8.23 -30.13 -28.39
CA PRO A 23 -7.57 -31.40 -28.68
C PRO A 23 -6.88 -31.40 -30.05
N GLY A 24 -5.79 -32.15 -30.15
CA GLY A 24 -5.32 -32.73 -31.41
C GLY A 24 -4.01 -32.18 -31.96
N ASN A 25 -2.90 -32.85 -31.66
CA ASN A 25 -1.96 -33.27 -32.71
C ASN A 25 -1.13 -34.48 -32.25
N LYS A 26 -1.08 -35.49 -33.12
CA LYS A 26 -0.40 -36.77 -32.96
C LYS A 26 1.10 -36.61 -33.23
N VAL A 27 1.96 -37.10 -32.34
CA VAL A 27 3.23 -37.80 -32.68
C VAL A 27 3.53 -38.76 -31.50
N GLY A 28 3.72 -40.06 -31.75
CA GLY A 28 4.16 -41.06 -30.76
C GLY A 28 5.70 -41.21 -30.72
N PRO A 29 6.28 -42.31 -30.23
CA PRO A 29 5.93 -43.13 -29.06
C PRO A 29 7.06 -43.20 -28.00
N MET A 30 6.67 -43.57 -26.76
CA MET A 30 7.35 -44.40 -25.73
C MET A 30 8.74 -44.01 -25.19
N GLN A 31 9.13 -44.15 -23.91
CA GLN A 31 8.59 -44.49 -22.56
C GLN A 31 9.86 -44.56 -21.65
N PRO A 32 9.87 -44.92 -20.32
CA PRO A 32 8.80 -45.13 -19.30
C PRO A 32 9.01 -44.24 -18.02
N GLY A 33 7.99 -43.76 -17.29
CA GLY A 33 7.13 -44.48 -16.30
C GLY A 33 7.87 -44.66 -14.95
N LEU A 34 7.42 -44.33 -13.74
CA LEU A 34 6.18 -43.89 -13.06
C LEU A 34 6.63 -43.11 -11.79
N ILE A 35 5.85 -42.22 -11.16
CA ILE A 35 5.06 -42.53 -9.94
C ILE A 35 3.96 -41.46 -9.73
N GLN A 36 2.74 -42.00 -9.69
CA GLN A 36 1.47 -41.65 -9.06
C GLN A 36 1.11 -40.26 -8.49
N LYS A 37 -0.14 -39.91 -8.84
CA LYS A 37 -1.05 -38.94 -8.24
C LYS A 37 -1.17 -39.05 -6.72
N GLY A 38 -1.45 -37.91 -6.09
CA GLY A 38 -2.35 -37.86 -4.94
C GLY A 38 -1.72 -37.47 -3.61
N GLN A 39 -1.27 -36.22 -3.46
CA GLN A 39 -1.30 -35.54 -2.17
C GLN A 39 -1.71 -34.08 -2.36
N ALA A 40 -2.91 -33.75 -1.88
CA ALA A 40 -3.27 -32.38 -1.54
C ALA A 40 -2.25 -31.86 -0.51
N LYS A 41 -1.26 -31.07 -0.93
CA LYS A 41 -0.30 -30.46 0.00
C LYS A 41 0.07 -29.03 -0.36
N LYS A 42 -0.44 -28.18 0.55
CA LYS A 42 0.14 -26.96 1.12
C LYS A 42 -0.04 -25.65 0.33
N LYS A 43 -0.71 -24.74 1.07
CA LYS A 43 -0.76 -23.29 0.96
C LYS A 43 0.49 -22.69 0.28
N PRO A 44 0.34 -21.60 -0.48
CA PRO A 44 1.45 -20.93 -1.16
C PRO A 44 2.61 -20.71 -0.19
N GLU A 45 3.80 -21.09 -0.64
CA GLU A 45 5.03 -20.98 0.11
C GLU A 45 5.18 -19.56 0.68
N LYS A 46 5.68 -19.51 1.92
CA LYS A 46 6.00 -18.29 2.65
C LYS A 46 6.80 -17.36 1.73
N PRO A 47 6.59 -16.02 1.75
CA PRO A 47 7.43 -15.07 1.01
C PRO A 47 8.92 -15.09 1.44
N PHE A 48 9.29 -15.93 2.41
CA PHE A 48 10.65 -16.23 2.85
C PHE A 48 11.25 -17.49 2.16
N SER A 49 10.60 -18.07 1.14
CA SER A 49 11.01 -19.34 0.51
C SER A 49 12.03 -19.20 -0.62
N LYS A 50 12.33 -17.99 -1.11
CA LYS A 50 13.62 -17.81 -1.79
C LYS A 50 14.67 -17.85 -0.70
N PRO A 51 15.55 -18.88 -0.66
CA PRO A 51 16.65 -18.84 0.28
C PRO A 51 17.42 -17.54 0.04
N PHE A 52 17.79 -16.86 1.12
CA PHE A 52 19.04 -16.10 1.13
C PHE A 52 20.03 -16.92 0.32
N ARG A 53 20.60 -16.40 -0.78
CA ARG A 53 21.42 -17.22 -1.67
C ARG A 53 22.66 -17.65 -0.87
N PHE A 54 22.57 -18.82 -0.25
CA PHE A 54 23.68 -19.46 0.46
C PHE A 54 24.75 -19.99 -0.52
N ALA A 55 24.60 -19.73 -1.82
CA ALA A 55 25.37 -20.31 -2.90
C ALA A 55 26.13 -19.23 -3.67
N ALA A 56 27.24 -18.77 -3.07
CA ALA A 56 28.41 -18.37 -3.81
C ALA A 56 29.66 -18.73 -2.97
N PRO A 57 30.30 -19.89 -3.26
CA PRO A 57 31.61 -20.25 -2.68
C PRO A 57 32.69 -19.20 -2.93
N THR A 58 32.47 -18.28 -3.88
CA THR A 58 33.37 -17.20 -4.29
C THR A 58 33.41 -15.99 -3.33
N VAL A 59 32.51 -15.88 -2.35
CA VAL A 59 32.41 -14.68 -1.49
C VAL A 59 33.59 -14.51 -0.54
N ASP A 60 34.10 -15.62 0.03
CA ASP A 60 35.33 -15.58 0.84
C ASP A 60 36.59 -15.38 -0.02
N LEU A 61 36.47 -15.28 -1.36
CA LEU A 61 37.59 -14.98 -2.27
C LEU A 61 37.59 -13.52 -2.78
N GLU A 62 36.44 -12.82 -2.81
CA GLU A 62 36.32 -11.51 -3.48
C GLU A 62 36.15 -10.28 -2.54
N LEU A 63 35.93 -10.47 -1.23
CA LEU A 63 35.97 -9.34 -0.31
C LEU A 63 37.42 -8.85 -0.16
N ASP A 64 37.72 -7.73 -0.83
CA ASP A 64 38.97 -6.96 -0.70
C ASP A 64 39.43 -6.93 0.78
N ASP A 65 40.72 -7.20 1.01
CA ASP A 65 41.36 -7.14 2.33
C ASP A 65 41.05 -5.83 3.07
N LYS A 66 40.89 -4.72 2.34
CA LYS A 66 40.44 -3.43 2.89
C LYS A 66 39.08 -3.55 3.57
N VAL A 67 38.11 -4.19 2.93
CA VAL A 67 36.75 -4.40 3.48
C VAL A 67 36.79 -5.34 4.68
N ARG A 68 37.60 -6.41 4.62
CA ARG A 68 37.78 -7.33 5.75
C ARG A 68 38.34 -6.62 6.99
N ARG A 69 39.33 -5.75 6.82
CA ARG A 69 39.89 -4.93 7.91
C ARG A 69 38.84 -3.99 8.48
N ILE A 70 38.08 -3.30 7.62
CA ILE A 70 36.98 -2.42 8.05
C ILE A 70 35.93 -3.21 8.86
N LEU A 71 35.51 -4.38 8.39
CA LEU A 71 34.54 -5.22 9.10
C LEU A 71 35.05 -5.73 10.45
N ARG A 72 36.34 -6.08 10.54
CA ARG A 72 36.99 -6.45 11.82
C ARG A 72 36.97 -5.28 12.80
N ASP A 73 37.36 -4.10 12.35
CA ASP A 73 37.35 -2.87 13.15
C ASP A 73 35.93 -2.53 13.61
N ILE A 74 34.94 -2.66 12.72
CA ILE A 74 33.53 -2.45 13.05
C ILE A 74 33.05 -3.45 14.08
N TYR A 75 33.43 -4.72 13.96
CA TYR A 75 33.06 -5.76 14.94
C TYR A 75 33.63 -5.41 16.32
N THR A 76 34.91 -5.02 16.41
CA THR A 76 35.52 -4.55 17.65
C THR A 76 34.81 -3.32 18.20
N LEU A 77 34.47 -2.36 17.33
CA LEU A 77 33.74 -1.15 17.69
C LEU A 77 32.35 -1.49 18.26
N GLN A 78 31.63 -2.42 17.62
CA GLN A 78 30.31 -2.88 18.06
C GLN A 78 30.37 -3.54 19.44
N GLN A 79 31.35 -4.42 19.68
CA GLN A 79 31.51 -5.09 20.98
C GLN A 79 31.83 -4.11 22.11
N ARG A 80 32.65 -3.10 21.84
CA ARG A 80 32.93 -2.02 22.81
C ARG A 80 31.69 -1.17 23.08
N TRP A 81 30.92 -0.85 22.04
CA TRP A 81 29.68 -0.08 22.19
C TRP A 81 28.59 -0.87 22.94
N SER A 82 28.46 -2.17 22.67
CA SER A 82 27.48 -3.03 23.32
C SER A 82 27.76 -3.23 24.82
N THR A 83 28.99 -3.00 25.28
CA THR A 83 29.40 -3.14 26.67
C THR A 83 29.56 -1.80 27.41
N ALA A 84 29.54 -0.68 26.70
CA ALA A 84 29.64 0.65 27.29
C ALA A 84 28.38 1.01 28.12
N LYS A 85 28.60 1.48 29.36
CA LYS A 85 27.53 1.89 30.29
C LYS A 85 26.76 3.12 29.79
N ASP A 86 27.45 4.02 29.09
CA ASP A 86 26.95 5.31 28.62
C ASP A 86 26.65 5.32 27.11
N ARG A 87 26.43 4.12 26.52
CA ARG A 87 26.14 4.00 25.09
C ARG A 87 24.86 4.77 24.74
N GLY A 88 24.90 5.47 23.61
CA GLY A 88 23.77 6.24 23.11
C GLY A 88 23.80 6.41 21.60
N PHE A 89 22.99 7.36 21.13
CA PHE A 89 22.97 7.80 19.74
C PHE A 89 23.10 9.33 19.71
N ASP A 90 23.82 9.86 18.72
CA ASP A 90 23.87 11.31 18.48
C ASP A 90 22.59 11.82 17.80
N GLU A 91 22.54 13.14 17.57
CA GLU A 91 21.43 13.81 16.88
C GLU A 91 21.20 13.33 15.44
N ARG A 92 22.16 12.63 14.84
CA ARG A 92 22.03 12.03 13.51
C ARG A 92 21.60 10.56 13.59
N GLY A 93 21.37 10.03 14.80
CA GLY A 93 21.00 8.64 15.05
C GLY A 93 22.19 7.68 14.94
N ARG A 94 23.43 8.16 15.08
CA ARG A 94 24.63 7.30 15.00
C ARG A 94 25.10 6.88 16.39
N PRO A 95 25.63 5.66 16.56
CA PRO A 95 26.18 5.19 17.83
C PRO A 95 27.22 6.15 18.45
N THR A 96 27.10 6.40 19.76
CA THR A 96 28.02 7.20 20.57
C THR A 96 28.30 6.58 21.95
N THR A 97 29.43 6.95 22.55
CA THR A 97 29.86 6.67 23.94
C THR A 97 31.02 7.61 24.29
N SER A 98 31.31 7.82 25.58
CA SER A 98 32.46 8.57 26.07
C SER A 98 33.81 7.87 25.85
N LEU A 99 33.83 6.55 25.61
CA LEU A 99 35.06 5.77 25.45
C LEU A 99 35.98 6.35 24.36
N LYS A 100 37.18 6.81 24.75
CA LYS A 100 38.18 7.45 23.86
C LYS A 100 38.47 6.58 22.62
N HIS A 101 38.77 5.31 22.83
CA HIS A 101 39.08 4.37 21.75
C HIS A 101 37.91 4.16 20.79
N PHE A 102 36.66 4.20 21.28
CA PHE A 102 35.49 4.13 20.40
C PHE A 102 35.43 5.36 19.47
N LYS A 103 35.68 6.56 20.00
CA LYS A 103 35.67 7.80 19.20
C LYS A 103 36.75 7.79 18.13
N GLU A 104 37.96 7.36 18.48
CA GLU A 104 39.09 7.23 17.55
C GLU A 104 38.78 6.22 16.43
N LEU A 105 38.33 5.02 16.81
CA LEU A 105 38.02 3.96 15.86
C LEU A 105 36.81 4.30 14.98
N LYS A 106 35.75 4.90 15.54
CA LYS A 106 34.62 5.44 14.77
C LYS A 106 35.09 6.46 13.74
N THR A 107 35.94 7.41 14.14
CA THR A 107 36.47 8.44 13.22
C THR A 107 37.29 7.81 12.09
N SER A 108 38.15 6.85 12.43
CA SER A 108 38.93 6.09 11.45
C SER A 108 38.07 5.28 10.48
N ILE A 109 37.01 4.62 10.97
CA ILE A 109 36.07 3.89 10.13
C ILE A 109 35.31 4.84 9.22
N VAL A 110 34.73 5.92 9.75
CA VAL A 110 33.96 6.90 8.96
C VAL A 110 34.80 7.54 7.86
N LYS A 111 36.08 7.85 8.13
CA LYS A 111 37.01 8.34 7.09
C LYS A 111 37.26 7.34 5.96
N ARG A 112 37.15 6.03 6.25
CA ARG A 112 37.32 4.94 5.28
C ARG A 112 36.02 4.56 4.55
N PHE A 113 34.87 5.16 4.91
CA PHE A 113 33.63 5.01 4.15
C PHE A 113 33.73 5.81 2.85
N GLU A 114 34.21 5.14 1.81
CA GLU A 114 34.30 5.68 0.45
C GLU A 114 32.98 5.51 -0.31
N HIS A 115 32.90 6.13 -1.49
CA HIS A 115 31.78 5.89 -2.39
C HIS A 115 31.75 4.41 -2.80
N GLY A 116 30.59 3.75 -2.65
CA GLY A 116 30.45 2.31 -2.89
C GLY A 116 30.58 1.40 -1.66
N THR A 117 31.08 1.89 -0.50
CA THR A 117 31.14 1.07 0.72
C THR A 117 29.75 0.60 1.17
N ALA A 118 28.72 1.42 1.00
CA ALA A 118 27.34 1.03 1.32
C ALA A 118 26.86 -0.15 0.47
N SER A 119 27.20 -0.19 -0.82
CA SER A 119 26.86 -1.30 -1.71
C SER A 119 27.56 -2.59 -1.31
N LEU A 120 28.84 -2.51 -0.92
CA LEU A 120 29.61 -3.66 -0.41
C LEU A 120 29.02 -4.19 0.90
N LEU A 121 28.63 -3.29 1.83
CA LEU A 121 27.96 -3.69 3.07
C LEU A 121 26.59 -4.31 2.81
N ALA A 122 25.80 -3.75 1.89
CA ALA A 122 24.51 -4.31 1.48
C ALA A 122 24.68 -5.71 0.90
N TRP A 123 25.70 -5.91 0.09
CA TRP A 123 26.05 -7.21 -0.47
C TRP A 123 26.49 -8.20 0.63
N ALA A 124 27.37 -7.79 1.55
CA ALA A 124 27.78 -8.63 2.69
C ALA A 124 26.59 -9.00 3.59
N ILE A 125 25.66 -8.08 3.84
CA ILE A 125 24.41 -8.38 4.56
C ILE A 125 23.60 -9.46 3.84
N ARG A 126 23.59 -9.49 2.51
CA ARG A 126 22.79 -10.41 1.71
C ARG A 126 23.42 -11.77 1.47
N GLU A 127 24.74 -11.85 1.39
CA GLU A 127 25.42 -13.04 0.88
C GLU A 127 26.38 -13.68 1.90
N ASP A 128 26.81 -12.94 2.94
CA ASP A 128 27.76 -13.48 3.93
C ASP A 128 27.08 -14.53 4.83
N ARG A 129 27.73 -15.69 5.03
CA ARG A 129 27.23 -16.80 5.84
C ARG A 129 27.33 -16.52 7.34
N SER A 130 28.32 -15.73 7.76
CA SER A 130 28.57 -15.38 9.16
C SER A 130 27.58 -14.35 9.67
N SER A 131 26.74 -14.77 10.60
CA SER A 131 25.81 -13.87 11.29
C SER A 131 26.52 -12.77 12.08
N ALA A 132 27.73 -13.02 12.57
CA ALA A 132 28.55 -12.02 13.23
C ALA A 132 29.02 -10.93 12.24
N ARG A 133 29.43 -11.31 11.02
CA ARG A 133 29.80 -10.34 9.98
C ARG A 133 28.58 -9.54 9.51
N ARG A 134 27.44 -10.18 9.25
CA ARG A 134 26.19 -9.47 8.90
C ARG A 134 25.75 -8.51 10.00
N ARG A 135 25.84 -8.93 11.27
CA ARG A 135 25.57 -8.07 12.43
C ARG A 135 26.48 -6.84 12.45
N ALA A 136 27.79 -7.04 12.22
CA ALA A 136 28.74 -5.94 12.10
C ALA A 136 28.38 -5.01 10.93
N CYS A 137 27.99 -5.55 9.77
CA CYS A 137 27.56 -4.75 8.62
C CYS A 137 26.34 -3.87 8.92
N PHE A 138 25.33 -4.40 9.62
CA PHE A 138 24.18 -3.58 10.05
C PHE A 138 24.61 -2.45 11.00
N PHE A 139 25.52 -2.74 11.94
CA PHE A 139 26.06 -1.71 12.83
C PHE A 139 26.87 -0.66 12.05
N ALA A 140 27.66 -1.09 11.07
CA ALA A 140 28.40 -0.23 10.16
C ALA A 140 27.49 0.75 9.42
N GLY A 141 26.31 0.29 8.99
CA GLY A 141 25.33 1.13 8.31
C GLY A 141 24.88 2.33 9.14
N LEU A 142 24.85 2.21 10.47
CA LEU A 142 24.54 3.31 11.38
C LEU A 142 25.67 4.35 11.48
N LEU A 143 26.87 4.01 11.01
CA LEU A 143 28.04 4.88 10.96
C LEU A 143 28.20 5.55 9.59
N ALA A 144 27.38 5.19 8.60
CA ALA A 144 27.49 5.73 7.26
C ALA A 144 27.45 7.28 7.29
N PRO A 145 28.39 7.95 6.59
CA PRO A 145 28.48 9.41 6.59
C PRO A 145 27.26 10.06 5.93
N ASP A 146 26.65 9.37 4.97
CA ASP A 146 25.41 9.73 4.31
C ASP A 146 24.22 8.95 4.89
N ALA A 147 23.13 9.64 5.19
CA ALA A 147 21.94 9.03 5.78
C ALA A 147 21.12 8.23 4.77
N GLN A 148 21.16 8.55 3.47
CA GLN A 148 20.47 7.76 2.44
C GLN A 148 21.07 6.35 2.37
N ASN A 149 22.39 6.22 2.47
CA ASN A 149 23.09 4.94 2.56
C ASN A 149 22.71 4.15 3.81
N ALA A 150 22.61 4.82 4.97
CA ALA A 150 22.15 4.17 6.20
C ALA A 150 20.71 3.66 6.07
N MET A 151 19.80 4.46 5.50
CA MET A 151 18.42 4.08 5.24
C MET A 151 18.34 2.93 4.22
N HIS A 152 19.19 2.93 3.19
CA HIS A 152 19.29 1.85 2.23
C HIS A 152 19.74 0.54 2.90
N LEU A 153 20.68 0.56 3.84
CA LEU A 153 21.07 -0.64 4.59
C LEU A 153 19.96 -1.16 5.51
N CYS A 154 19.13 -0.26 6.06
CA CYS A 154 17.97 -0.64 6.85
C CYS A 154 16.92 -1.42 6.05
N TYR A 155 16.88 -1.28 4.72
CA TYR A 155 16.02 -2.06 3.82
C TYR A 155 16.20 -3.58 4.00
N TYR A 156 17.42 -4.02 4.28
CA TYR A 156 17.75 -5.44 4.40
C TYR A 156 17.43 -6.06 5.76
N LEU A 157 17.10 -5.24 6.77
CA LEU A 157 16.85 -5.71 8.14
C LEU A 157 15.73 -6.78 8.21
N PRO A 158 14.56 -6.59 7.57
CA PRO A 158 13.53 -7.62 7.53
C PRO A 158 13.98 -8.98 7.01
N TYR A 159 14.94 -8.99 6.10
CA TYR A 159 15.40 -10.20 5.42
C TYR A 159 16.48 -10.96 6.18
N GLU A 160 17.08 -10.40 7.24
CA GLU A 160 18.12 -11.10 8.03
C GLU A 160 17.59 -12.44 8.58
N PRO A 161 18.16 -13.60 8.22
CA PRO A 161 17.60 -14.89 8.58
C PRO A 161 17.55 -15.16 10.09
N ILE A 162 18.49 -14.59 10.86
CA ILE A 162 18.56 -14.83 12.31
C ILE A 162 17.76 -13.76 13.07
N SER A 163 16.64 -14.16 13.67
CA SER A 163 15.75 -13.24 14.40
C SER A 163 16.46 -12.47 15.53
N SER A 164 17.43 -13.05 16.24
CA SER A 164 18.18 -12.30 17.27
C SER A 164 18.99 -11.15 16.66
N VAL A 165 19.68 -11.38 15.54
CA VAL A 165 20.44 -10.36 14.81
C VAL A 165 19.50 -9.30 14.24
N ARG A 166 18.43 -9.72 13.55
CA ARG A 166 17.41 -8.81 13.01
C ARG A 166 16.84 -7.91 14.10
N ARG A 167 16.50 -8.48 15.27
CA ARG A 167 15.88 -7.72 16.37
C ARG A 167 16.81 -6.69 16.99
N GLU A 168 18.08 -7.06 17.19
CA GLU A 168 19.11 -6.15 17.69
C GLU A 168 19.35 -5.02 16.69
N ALA A 169 19.58 -5.37 15.42
CA ALA A 169 19.88 -4.41 14.37
C ALA A 169 18.70 -3.47 14.10
N THR A 170 17.46 -3.97 14.08
CA THR A 170 16.25 -3.15 13.94
C THR A 170 16.11 -2.18 15.11
N ARG A 171 16.33 -2.63 16.35
CA ARG A 171 16.27 -1.76 17.54
C ARG A 171 17.24 -0.59 17.41
N ASN A 172 18.47 -0.84 16.96
CA ASN A 172 19.47 0.22 16.80
C ASN A 172 19.11 1.16 15.63
N ALA A 173 18.58 0.62 14.53
CA ALA A 173 18.14 1.40 13.38
C ALA A 173 16.93 2.30 13.66
N MET A 174 16.08 1.98 14.64
CA MET A 174 14.88 2.77 14.96
C MET A 174 15.18 4.24 15.27
N THR A 175 16.29 4.53 15.94
CA THR A 175 16.70 5.93 16.24
C THR A 175 17.00 6.69 14.95
N LEU A 176 17.73 6.05 14.04
CA LEU A 176 18.10 6.59 12.74
C LEU A 176 16.84 6.80 11.87
N ILE A 177 15.98 5.78 11.76
CA ILE A 177 14.73 5.85 11.00
C ILE A 177 13.85 6.98 11.55
N ARG A 178 13.66 7.06 12.87
CA ARG A 178 12.85 8.12 13.50
C ARG A 178 13.34 9.53 13.17
N ARG A 179 14.67 9.71 13.07
CA ARG A 179 15.28 11.02 12.80
C ARG A 179 15.22 11.44 11.33
N HIS A 180 15.45 10.51 10.42
CA HIS A 180 15.61 10.83 8.98
C HIS A 180 14.33 10.64 8.17
N LEU A 181 13.44 9.73 8.58
CA LEU A 181 12.20 9.48 7.86
C LEU A 181 11.31 10.71 7.64
N PRO A 182 11.13 11.66 8.60
CA PRO A 182 10.29 12.85 8.38
C PRO A 182 10.98 13.97 7.59
N GLN A 183 12.28 13.90 7.32
CA GLN A 183 13.01 15.01 6.68
C GLN A 183 12.58 15.22 5.23
N ARG A 184 12.45 16.48 4.84
CA ARG A 184 12.05 16.93 3.50
C ARG A 184 13.23 17.61 2.80
N ASN A 185 13.15 17.69 1.48
CA ASN A 185 14.06 18.52 0.69
C ASN A 185 13.90 19.99 1.10
N ASP A 186 14.93 20.80 0.86
CA ASP A 186 14.93 22.21 1.27
C ASP A 186 13.85 23.02 0.53
N ASP A 187 13.49 22.60 -0.68
CA ASP A 187 12.39 23.14 -1.50
C ASP A 187 11.01 22.54 -1.17
N ASN A 188 10.94 21.65 -0.17
CA ASN A 188 9.74 20.92 0.24
C ASN A 188 9.11 20.03 -0.86
N SER A 189 9.79 19.81 -1.99
CA SER A 189 9.29 19.05 -3.16
C SER A 189 9.01 17.57 -2.85
N GLY A 190 9.65 17.04 -1.81
CA GLY A 190 9.54 15.64 -1.43
C GLY A 190 10.24 15.33 -0.12
N TYR A 191 10.39 14.04 0.15
CA TYR A 191 11.18 13.56 1.27
C TYR A 191 12.65 13.47 0.87
N ARG A 192 13.54 13.92 1.75
CA ARG A 192 15.00 13.91 1.49
C ARG A 192 15.54 12.49 1.28
N TYR A 193 14.97 11.52 1.98
CA TYR A 193 15.44 10.14 1.95
C TYR A 193 14.41 9.18 1.38
N VAL A 194 14.84 8.32 0.47
CA VAL A 194 14.03 7.22 -0.07
C VAL A 194 13.89 6.13 1.00
N PHE A 195 12.66 5.66 1.20
CA PHE A 195 12.35 4.58 2.13
C PHE A 195 11.35 3.62 1.49
N ASP A 196 11.73 2.35 1.35
CA ASP A 196 10.83 1.31 0.88
C ASP A 196 10.22 0.57 2.08
N ALA A 197 8.89 0.59 2.14
CA ALA A 197 8.12 -0.06 3.19
C ALA A 197 7.87 -1.55 2.91
N LYS A 198 8.07 -2.04 1.68
CA LYS A 198 7.74 -3.40 1.28
C LYS A 198 8.40 -4.48 2.16
N PRO A 199 9.71 -4.42 2.49
CA PRO A 199 10.32 -5.41 3.37
C PRO A 199 9.65 -5.48 4.74
N TRP A 200 9.26 -4.33 5.28
CA TRP A 200 8.59 -4.22 6.58
C TRP A 200 7.16 -4.76 6.53
N ILE A 201 6.43 -4.49 5.44
CA ILE A 201 5.14 -5.10 5.16
C ILE A 201 5.27 -6.62 5.12
N ASP A 202 6.25 -7.15 4.41
CA ASP A 202 6.50 -8.59 4.32
C ASP A 202 6.84 -9.21 5.69
N LEU A 203 7.59 -8.49 6.54
CA LEU A 203 7.93 -8.94 7.90
C LEU A 203 6.71 -9.09 8.82
N THR A 204 5.62 -8.35 8.58
CA THR A 204 4.36 -8.54 9.33
C THR A 204 3.76 -9.94 9.15
N ARG A 205 4.20 -10.67 8.11
CA ARG A 205 3.78 -12.05 7.80
C ARG A 205 4.72 -13.11 8.36
N SER A 206 5.80 -12.73 9.05
CA SER A 206 6.73 -13.66 9.74
C SER A 206 5.96 -14.64 10.63
N SER A 207 6.45 -15.86 10.89
CA SER A 207 5.84 -16.73 11.91
C SER A 207 6.17 -16.29 13.35
N ILE A 208 7.10 -15.35 13.53
CA ILE A 208 7.63 -14.92 14.82
C ILE A 208 6.95 -13.61 15.24
N ASN A 209 6.19 -13.62 16.33
CA ASN A 209 5.43 -12.44 16.80
C ASN A 209 6.32 -11.24 17.13
N THR A 210 7.51 -11.45 17.68
CA THR A 210 8.45 -10.35 17.99
C THR A 210 8.94 -9.64 16.74
N ASP A 211 9.17 -10.36 15.64
CA ASP A 211 9.53 -9.76 14.35
C ASP A 211 8.36 -8.94 13.78
N ARG A 212 7.13 -9.47 13.87
CA ARG A 212 5.91 -8.73 13.45
C ARG A 212 5.73 -7.43 14.24
N ILE A 213 5.92 -7.48 15.57
CA ILE A 213 5.81 -6.31 16.44
C ILE A 213 6.83 -5.23 16.05
N GLN A 214 8.08 -5.62 15.75
CA GLN A 214 9.08 -4.67 15.29
C GLN A 214 8.75 -4.07 13.92
N ALA A 215 8.23 -4.89 13.00
CA ALA A 215 7.75 -4.41 11.71
C ALA A 215 6.69 -3.31 11.89
N PHE A 216 5.70 -3.54 12.77
CA PHE A 216 4.70 -2.52 13.09
C PHE A 216 5.30 -1.28 13.74
N GLY A 217 6.33 -1.39 14.58
CA GLY A 217 7.02 -0.22 15.12
C GLY A 217 7.64 0.67 14.03
N VAL A 218 8.22 0.08 12.98
CA VAL A 218 8.72 0.83 11.82
C VAL A 218 7.57 1.41 10.98
N LEU A 219 6.52 0.62 10.74
CA LEU A 219 5.36 1.08 9.98
C LEU A 219 4.58 2.19 10.70
N GLU A 220 4.56 2.19 12.04
CA GLU A 220 4.01 3.26 12.87
C GLU A 220 4.80 4.55 12.68
N LEU A 221 6.15 4.50 12.76
CA LEU A 221 6.98 5.67 12.47
C LEU A 221 6.75 6.18 11.05
N LEU A 222 6.57 5.28 10.10
CA LEU A 222 6.27 5.61 8.72
C LEU A 222 4.90 6.29 8.56
N ALA A 223 3.86 5.76 9.18
CA ALA A 223 2.53 6.36 9.18
C ALA A 223 2.55 7.77 9.76
N LYS A 224 3.28 7.97 10.86
CA LYS A 224 3.46 9.28 11.50
C LYS A 224 4.23 10.27 10.62
N ALA A 225 5.36 9.84 10.05
CA ALA A 225 6.25 10.72 9.28
C ALA A 225 5.76 10.96 7.84
N ARG A 226 5.11 9.96 7.22
CA ARG A 226 4.69 9.94 5.82
C ARG A 226 3.29 9.33 5.68
N PRO A 227 2.22 10.03 6.09
CA PRO A 227 0.87 9.45 6.21
C PRO A 227 0.35 8.78 4.94
N ARG A 228 0.60 9.35 3.76
CA ARG A 228 0.20 8.75 2.47
C ARG A 228 0.84 7.39 2.23
N MET A 229 2.13 7.23 2.59
CA MET A 229 2.83 5.97 2.42
C MET A 229 2.39 4.95 3.48
N GLY A 230 2.18 5.37 4.74
CA GLY A 230 1.57 4.51 5.76
C GLY A 230 0.16 4.04 5.39
N ALA A 231 -0.66 4.90 4.78
CA ALA A 231 -1.97 4.52 4.29
C ALA A 231 -1.85 3.46 3.19
N TYR A 232 -0.90 3.64 2.27
CA TYR A 232 -0.64 2.67 1.22
C TYR A 232 -0.23 1.31 1.81
N THR A 233 0.65 1.28 2.82
CA THR A 233 1.05 0.01 3.46
C THR A 233 -0.14 -0.68 4.12
N ALA A 234 -1.01 0.06 4.80
CA ALA A 234 -2.25 -0.48 5.37
C ALA A 234 -3.13 -1.10 4.29
N ARG A 235 -3.28 -0.45 3.13
CA ARG A 235 -4.04 -0.97 1.98
C ARG A 235 -3.43 -2.26 1.43
N VAL A 236 -2.11 -2.33 1.24
CA VAL A 236 -1.42 -3.55 0.78
C VAL A 236 -1.65 -4.72 1.74
N MET A 237 -1.71 -4.45 3.05
CA MET A 237 -1.93 -5.47 4.08
C MET A 237 -3.41 -5.91 4.23
N ARG A 238 -4.35 -5.43 3.40
CA ARG A 238 -5.81 -5.69 3.55
C ARG A 238 -6.17 -7.16 3.71
N LYS A 239 -5.43 -8.05 3.06
CA LYS A 239 -5.69 -9.49 3.09
C LYS A 239 -5.33 -10.16 4.43
N TRP A 240 -4.45 -9.58 5.26
CA TRP A 240 -3.97 -10.25 6.48
C TRP A 240 -3.93 -9.37 7.74
N LEU A 241 -3.97 -8.04 7.61
CA LEU A 241 -4.05 -7.15 8.77
C LEU A 241 -5.27 -7.42 9.67
N PRO A 242 -6.47 -7.76 9.13
CA PRO A 242 -7.61 -8.14 9.96
C PRO A 242 -7.31 -9.32 10.91
N ASP A 243 -6.53 -10.32 10.45
CA ASP A 243 -6.17 -11.47 11.27
C ASP A 243 -5.15 -11.09 12.36
N LEU A 244 -4.25 -10.16 12.05
CA LEU A 244 -3.30 -9.61 13.03
C LEU A 244 -4.03 -8.80 14.12
N LEU A 245 -5.10 -8.08 13.77
CA LEU A 245 -5.94 -7.34 14.72
C LEU A 245 -6.80 -8.25 15.62
N ARG A 246 -7.06 -9.49 15.19
CA ARG A 246 -7.74 -10.54 15.94
C ARG A 246 -6.78 -11.50 16.65
N SER A 247 -5.48 -11.22 16.63
CA SER A 247 -4.48 -12.10 17.23
C SER A 247 -4.68 -12.23 18.73
N LYS A 248 -4.51 -13.45 19.26
CA LYS A 248 -4.42 -13.70 20.72
C LYS A 248 -3.19 -13.06 21.36
N ASN A 249 -2.20 -12.63 20.57
CA ASN A 249 -1.02 -11.95 21.09
C ASN A 249 -1.31 -10.46 21.30
N GLU A 250 -1.57 -10.07 22.54
CA GLU A 250 -1.92 -8.68 22.90
C GLU A 250 -0.87 -7.66 22.46
N ARG A 251 0.42 -7.99 22.56
CA ARG A 251 1.51 -7.09 22.15
C ARG A 251 1.50 -6.82 20.64
N LEU A 252 1.22 -7.86 19.85
CA LEU A 252 1.08 -7.75 18.40
C LEU A 252 -0.15 -6.92 18.04
N THR A 253 -1.29 -7.20 18.66
CA THR A 253 -2.52 -6.43 18.45
C THR A 253 -2.30 -4.97 18.82
N LYS A 254 -1.65 -4.69 19.97
CA LYS A 254 -1.28 -3.33 20.40
C LYS A 254 -0.38 -2.61 19.38
N ALA A 255 0.62 -3.30 18.83
CA ALA A 255 1.50 -2.72 17.81
C ALA A 255 0.75 -2.39 16.50
N ALA A 256 -0.13 -3.29 16.03
CA ALA A 256 -0.97 -3.05 14.86
C ALA A 256 -1.96 -1.89 15.09
N ARG A 257 -2.54 -1.78 16.30
CA ARG A 257 -3.39 -0.66 16.71
C ARG A 257 -2.63 0.67 16.70
N ALA A 258 -1.41 0.69 17.24
CA ALA A 258 -0.57 1.89 17.26
C ALA A 258 -0.29 2.39 15.83
N PHE A 259 0.07 1.48 14.92
CA PHE A 259 0.21 1.79 13.49
C PHE A 259 -1.06 2.40 12.88
N LEU A 260 -2.22 1.77 13.06
CA LEU A 260 -3.49 2.28 12.52
C LEU A 260 -3.91 3.62 13.12
N THR A 261 -3.61 3.85 14.39
CA THR A 261 -3.90 5.12 15.07
C THR A 261 -3.14 6.27 14.42
N GLN A 262 -1.90 6.05 13.97
CA GLN A 262 -1.14 7.09 13.26
C GLN A 262 -1.72 7.44 11.87
N LEU A 263 -2.50 6.55 11.26
CA LEU A 263 -3.12 6.82 9.95
C LEU A 263 -4.34 7.73 10.04
N LEU A 264 -4.99 7.75 11.21
CA LEU A 264 -6.17 8.55 11.46
C LEU A 264 -6.17 9.03 12.92
N PRO A 265 -5.28 9.98 13.28
CA PRO A 265 -5.05 10.38 14.67
C PRO A 265 -6.29 11.00 15.33
N ASP A 266 -7.18 11.61 14.55
CA ASP A 266 -8.41 12.26 15.05
C ASP A 266 -9.54 11.24 15.34
N ALA A 267 -9.35 9.97 15.00
CA ALA A 267 -10.31 8.91 15.28
C ALA A 267 -9.84 8.05 16.45
N ARG A 268 -10.70 7.91 17.46
CA ARG A 268 -10.43 7.03 18.59
C ARG A 268 -10.48 5.57 18.13
N PHE A 269 -9.37 4.85 18.34
CA PHE A 269 -9.34 3.41 18.12
C PHE A 269 -10.29 2.72 19.12
N PRO A 270 -11.23 1.86 18.69
CA PRO A 270 -12.19 1.23 19.58
C PRO A 270 -11.51 0.32 20.61
N ASP A 271 -12.04 0.30 21.83
CA ASP A 271 -11.53 -0.56 22.91
C ASP A 271 -12.03 -2.01 22.77
N ASN A 272 -13.20 -2.20 22.17
CA ASN A 272 -13.78 -3.52 21.93
C ASN A 272 -13.07 -4.25 20.76
N PRO A 273 -12.43 -5.41 20.99
CA PRO A 273 -11.76 -6.19 19.94
C PRO A 273 -12.65 -6.56 18.76
N ALA A 274 -13.96 -6.77 18.99
CA ALA A 274 -14.91 -7.10 17.93
C ALA A 274 -15.03 -5.97 16.88
N GLN A 275 -14.71 -4.73 17.23
CA GLN A 275 -14.83 -3.55 16.37
C GLN A 275 -13.52 -3.23 15.61
N HIS A 276 -12.39 -3.86 15.94
CA HIS A 276 -11.09 -3.52 15.36
C HIS A 276 -11.06 -3.62 13.83
N VAL A 277 -11.70 -4.65 13.26
CA VAL A 277 -11.73 -4.85 11.79
C VAL A 277 -12.65 -3.86 11.11
N ALA A 278 -13.81 -3.56 11.69
CA ALA A 278 -14.70 -2.52 11.17
C ALA A 278 -14.01 -1.15 11.19
N TYR A 279 -13.24 -0.85 12.25
CA TYR A 279 -12.44 0.36 12.33
C TYR A 279 -11.34 0.43 11.26
N TYR A 280 -10.67 -0.69 10.98
CA TYR A 280 -9.70 -0.77 9.89
C TYR A 280 -10.34 -0.51 8.50
N GLU A 281 -11.49 -1.12 8.21
CA GLU A 281 -12.22 -0.84 6.96
C GLU A 281 -12.70 0.62 6.91
N HIS A 282 -13.11 1.21 8.04
CA HIS A 282 -13.40 2.64 8.12
C HIS A 282 -12.19 3.52 7.75
N ILE A 283 -10.99 3.20 8.27
CA ILE A 283 -9.74 3.87 7.88
C ILE A 283 -9.51 3.75 6.37
N LEU A 284 -9.61 2.54 5.81
CA LEU A 284 -9.40 2.33 4.38
C LEU A 284 -10.39 3.13 3.54
N ASN A 285 -11.67 3.12 3.89
CA ASN A 285 -12.71 3.85 3.16
C ASN A 285 -12.50 5.37 3.24
N ARG A 286 -11.99 5.87 4.37
CA ARG A 286 -11.70 7.31 4.54
C ARG A 286 -10.46 7.74 3.76
N LEU A 287 -9.40 6.94 3.76
CA LEU A 287 -8.13 7.27 3.09
C LEU A 287 -8.12 6.93 1.60
N PHE A 288 -8.89 5.92 1.20
CA PHE A 288 -9.00 5.41 -0.16
C PHE A 288 -10.47 5.21 -0.53
N PRO A 289 -11.29 6.27 -0.55
CA PRO A 289 -12.69 6.12 -0.92
C PRO A 289 -12.79 5.56 -2.34
N ASP A 290 -13.80 4.70 -2.54
CA ASP A 290 -14.09 4.11 -3.84
C ASP A 290 -14.40 5.18 -4.89
N ILE A 291 -14.95 6.33 -4.45
CA ILE A 291 -15.28 7.46 -5.30
C ILE A 291 -14.37 8.64 -4.95
N ARG A 292 -13.58 9.11 -5.92
CA ARG A 292 -12.62 10.22 -5.73
C ARG A 292 -12.91 11.36 -6.68
N LEU A 293 -13.27 12.51 -6.12
CA LEU A 293 -13.44 13.73 -6.88
C LEU A 293 -12.08 14.45 -7.01
N ARG A 294 -11.64 14.68 -8.24
CA ARG A 294 -10.38 15.39 -8.57
C ARG A 294 -10.61 16.39 -9.69
N GLY A 295 -10.92 17.64 -9.33
CA GLY A 295 -11.16 18.70 -10.31
C GLY A 295 -12.17 18.28 -11.39
N GLY A 296 -11.74 18.22 -12.65
CA GLY A 296 -12.54 17.81 -13.81
C GLY A 296 -12.82 16.30 -13.94
N TYR A 297 -12.34 15.46 -13.02
CA TYR A 297 -12.53 14.02 -13.06
C TYR A 297 -13.16 13.45 -11.77
N CYS A 298 -13.90 12.35 -11.90
CA CYS A 298 -14.34 11.50 -10.81
C CYS A 298 -13.83 10.07 -11.07
N GLU A 299 -12.97 9.56 -10.20
CA GLU A 299 -12.50 8.17 -10.30
C GLU A 299 -13.43 7.28 -9.49
N ILE A 300 -13.95 6.22 -10.13
CA ILE A 300 -14.84 5.24 -9.53
C ILE A 300 -14.11 3.90 -9.51
N TYR A 301 -13.69 3.46 -8.33
CA TYR A 301 -13.10 2.16 -8.07
C TYR A 301 -14.19 1.12 -7.74
N PRO A 302 -13.91 -0.18 -7.91
CA PRO A 302 -14.79 -1.22 -7.41
C PRO A 302 -14.93 -1.11 -5.89
N GLY A 303 -16.08 -1.48 -5.34
CA GLY A 303 -16.29 -1.46 -3.89
C GLY A 303 -17.75 -1.29 -3.49
N ALA A 304 -17.96 -1.12 -2.19
CA ALA A 304 -19.29 -1.06 -1.59
C ALA A 304 -20.04 0.20 -2.04
N ASP A 305 -19.35 1.35 -2.13
CA ASP A 305 -19.97 2.60 -2.53
C ASP A 305 -20.40 2.56 -3.99
N ARG A 306 -19.56 2.02 -4.88
CA ARG A 306 -19.91 1.81 -6.29
C ARG A 306 -21.13 0.91 -6.41
N THR A 307 -21.19 -0.17 -5.64
CA THR A 307 -22.32 -1.11 -5.65
C THR A 307 -23.60 -0.42 -5.20
N GLN A 308 -23.54 0.37 -4.13
CA GLN A 308 -24.68 1.13 -3.64
C GLN A 308 -25.14 2.19 -4.64
N ILE A 309 -24.21 2.92 -5.27
CA ILE A 309 -24.51 3.91 -6.32
C ILE A 309 -25.25 3.26 -7.48
N ILE A 310 -24.77 2.11 -7.96
CA ILE A 310 -25.42 1.38 -9.06
C ILE A 310 -26.82 0.95 -8.66
N THR A 311 -26.96 0.28 -7.51
CA THR A 311 -28.25 -0.26 -7.06
C THR A 311 -29.28 0.85 -6.85
N VAL A 312 -28.92 1.90 -6.10
CA VAL A 312 -29.82 3.01 -5.78
C VAL A 312 -30.10 3.84 -7.03
N GLY A 313 -29.09 4.11 -7.87
CA GLY A 313 -29.25 4.83 -9.13
C GLY A 313 -30.23 4.13 -10.07
N LYS A 314 -30.06 2.82 -10.30
CA LYS A 314 -30.99 2.03 -11.12
C LYS A 314 -32.40 2.05 -10.55
N GLN A 315 -32.55 1.88 -9.24
CA GLN A 315 -33.87 1.88 -8.59
C GLN A 315 -34.58 3.24 -8.75
N HIS A 316 -33.87 4.35 -8.55
CA HIS A 316 -34.45 5.69 -8.70
C HIS A 316 -34.81 6.01 -10.14
N MET A 317 -33.96 5.68 -11.11
CA MET A 317 -34.27 5.88 -12.53
C MET A 317 -35.47 5.03 -12.98
N ARG A 318 -35.54 3.76 -12.56
CA ARG A 318 -36.67 2.87 -12.88
C ARG A 318 -38.01 3.39 -12.36
N ARG A 319 -37.99 4.01 -11.18
CA ARG A 319 -39.18 4.59 -10.53
C ARG A 319 -39.45 6.03 -10.96
N GLN A 320 -38.67 6.59 -11.90
CA GLN A 320 -38.74 7.99 -12.32
C GLN A 320 -38.58 9.00 -11.16
N ARG A 321 -37.76 8.65 -10.17
CA ARG A 321 -37.53 9.43 -8.94
C ARG A 321 -36.17 10.11 -8.87
N LEU A 322 -35.35 10.06 -9.93
CA LEU A 322 -34.05 10.73 -9.93
C LEU A 322 -34.21 12.24 -10.20
N GLY A 323 -35.13 12.60 -11.09
CA GLY A 323 -35.38 14.00 -11.45
C GLY A 323 -36.56 14.17 -12.39
N GLN A 324 -36.81 15.42 -12.79
CA GLN A 324 -37.80 15.80 -13.80
C GLN A 324 -37.15 16.57 -14.95
N MET A 325 -37.73 16.45 -16.14
CA MET A 325 -37.27 17.22 -17.29
C MET A 325 -37.59 18.70 -17.10
N VAL A 326 -36.63 19.57 -17.37
CA VAL A 326 -36.79 21.02 -17.37
C VAL A 326 -36.05 21.63 -18.56
N SER A 327 -36.50 22.81 -18.96
CA SER A 327 -35.80 23.67 -19.92
C SER A 327 -35.45 24.98 -19.25
N ILE A 328 -34.22 25.44 -19.44
CA ILE A 328 -33.71 26.67 -18.85
C ILE A 328 -32.90 27.47 -19.87
N THR A 329 -32.79 28.78 -19.63
CA THR A 329 -31.89 29.65 -20.37
C THR A 329 -30.71 30.03 -19.49
N VAL A 330 -29.51 29.75 -19.97
CA VAL A 330 -28.24 29.95 -19.28
C VAL A 330 -27.51 31.14 -19.90
N PRO A 331 -27.20 32.21 -19.16
CA PRO A 331 -26.39 33.30 -19.67
C PRO A 331 -25.01 32.79 -20.10
N SER A 332 -24.53 33.22 -21.26
CA SER A 332 -23.17 32.93 -21.72
C SER A 332 -22.56 34.17 -22.37
N LYS A 333 -21.23 34.22 -22.47
CA LYS A 333 -20.48 35.32 -23.10
C LYS A 333 -20.84 35.50 -24.58
N LEU A 334 -21.32 34.45 -25.24
CA LEU A 334 -21.73 34.44 -26.64
C LEU A 334 -23.25 34.65 -26.82
N GLY A 335 -23.96 35.06 -25.76
CA GLY A 335 -25.42 35.15 -25.73
C GLY A 335 -26.08 34.05 -24.90
N PRO A 336 -27.39 34.16 -24.59
CA PRO A 336 -28.12 33.17 -23.83
C PRO A 336 -28.13 31.81 -24.55
N LYS A 337 -27.78 30.74 -23.83
CA LYS A 337 -27.86 29.35 -24.30
C LYS A 337 -29.05 28.65 -23.69
N HIS A 338 -29.89 28.05 -24.52
CA HIS A 338 -30.96 27.18 -24.05
C HIS A 338 -30.39 25.80 -23.70
N ALA A 339 -30.78 25.26 -22.55
CA ALA A 339 -30.42 23.93 -22.10
C ALA A 339 -31.66 23.18 -21.63
N GLN A 340 -31.79 21.94 -22.06
CA GLN A 340 -32.82 21.00 -21.61
C GLN A 340 -32.13 19.84 -20.91
N GLY A 341 -32.73 19.34 -19.83
CA GLY A 341 -32.14 18.22 -19.10
C GLY A 341 -32.95 17.77 -17.89
N LEU A 342 -32.42 16.74 -17.22
CA LEU A 342 -33.02 16.14 -16.04
C LEU A 342 -32.58 16.91 -14.78
N LYS A 343 -33.48 17.71 -14.20
CA LYS A 343 -33.27 18.38 -12.92
C LYS A 343 -33.35 17.39 -11.78
N LEU A 344 -32.25 17.26 -11.04
CA LEU A 344 -32.15 16.35 -9.90
C LEU A 344 -32.99 16.84 -8.72
N PHE A 345 -33.87 15.96 -8.26
CA PHE A 345 -34.58 16.09 -6.97
C PHE A 345 -33.70 15.59 -5.83
N PRO A 346 -34.12 15.62 -4.53
CA PRO A 346 -33.25 15.23 -3.43
C PRO A 346 -32.49 13.94 -3.76
N ILE A 347 -31.16 14.09 -3.86
CA ILE A 347 -30.29 13.04 -4.36
C ILE A 347 -30.15 12.01 -3.23
N PRO A 348 -30.36 10.72 -3.52
CA PRO A 348 -30.09 9.68 -2.54
C PRO A 348 -28.63 9.75 -2.09
N LYS A 349 -28.38 9.68 -0.78
CA LYS A 349 -27.05 9.79 -0.16
C LYS A 349 -25.92 9.04 -0.91
N PRO A 350 -26.11 7.82 -1.46
CA PRO A 350 -25.05 7.17 -2.21
C PRO A 350 -24.62 7.93 -3.48
N LEU A 351 -25.57 8.54 -4.19
CA LEU A 351 -25.31 9.29 -5.43
C LEU A 351 -24.61 10.64 -5.18
N ASP A 352 -24.76 11.24 -4.00
CA ASP A 352 -24.06 12.48 -3.61
C ASP A 352 -22.53 12.35 -3.77
N LYS A 353 -22.00 11.14 -3.58
CA LYS A 353 -20.56 10.84 -3.73
C LYS A 353 -20.05 11.11 -5.15
N LEU A 354 -20.93 11.15 -6.17
CA LEU A 354 -20.58 11.51 -7.55
C LEU A 354 -20.33 13.02 -7.74
N GLY A 355 -20.53 13.82 -6.70
CA GLY A 355 -20.34 15.27 -6.69
C GLY A 355 -21.40 16.03 -7.50
N LEU A 356 -22.57 15.40 -7.66
CA LEU A 356 -23.80 16.02 -8.16
C LEU A 356 -24.59 16.56 -6.96
N LEU A 357 -25.29 17.67 -7.16
CA LEU A 357 -26.06 18.34 -6.11
C LEU A 357 -27.53 18.42 -6.50
N GLN A 358 -28.40 18.47 -5.48
CA GLN A 358 -29.81 18.73 -5.69
C GLN A 358 -30.00 20.02 -6.52
N GLY A 359 -30.86 19.96 -7.53
CA GLY A 359 -31.14 21.06 -8.44
C GLY A 359 -30.19 21.17 -9.63
N ASP A 360 -29.10 20.38 -9.69
CA ASP A 360 -28.32 20.24 -10.92
C ASP A 360 -29.22 19.71 -12.05
N ILE A 361 -29.00 20.21 -13.26
CA ILE A 361 -29.75 19.80 -14.46
C ILE A 361 -28.80 19.03 -15.37
N LEU A 362 -28.93 17.71 -15.39
CA LEU A 362 -28.10 16.84 -16.23
C LEU A 362 -28.52 17.01 -17.69
N THR A 363 -27.62 17.49 -18.55
CA THR A 363 -27.94 17.85 -19.94
C THR A 363 -27.51 16.76 -20.91
N THR A 364 -26.28 16.28 -20.81
CA THR A 364 -25.75 15.27 -21.76
C THR A 364 -24.90 14.22 -21.05
N LEU A 365 -24.87 13.02 -21.63
CA LEU A 365 -23.98 11.92 -21.28
C LEU A 365 -23.21 11.51 -22.53
N ASN A 366 -21.89 11.68 -22.52
CA ASN A 366 -21.01 11.54 -23.70
C ASN A 366 -21.50 12.36 -24.91
N GLY A 367 -22.04 13.56 -24.67
CA GLY A 367 -22.61 14.42 -25.71
C GLY A 367 -24.01 14.00 -26.18
N MET A 368 -24.52 12.84 -25.76
CA MET A 368 -25.91 12.44 -26.04
C MET A 368 -26.87 13.17 -25.09
N PRO A 369 -27.96 13.79 -25.57
CA PRO A 369 -28.94 14.45 -24.73
C PRO A 369 -29.57 13.49 -23.70
N ILE A 370 -29.83 14.02 -22.50
CA ILE A 370 -30.55 13.31 -21.45
C ILE A 370 -32.03 13.70 -21.53
N GLU A 371 -32.87 12.78 -22.01
CA GLU A 371 -34.29 13.00 -22.27
C GLU A 371 -35.22 12.52 -21.13
N GLY A 372 -34.63 12.02 -20.04
CA GLY A 372 -35.38 11.60 -18.87
C GLY A 372 -34.72 10.45 -18.11
N ASN A 373 -35.40 9.97 -17.07
CA ASN A 373 -34.90 8.90 -16.19
C ASN A 373 -34.64 7.58 -16.95
N GLN A 374 -35.60 7.13 -17.77
CA GLN A 374 -35.49 5.85 -18.50
C GLN A 374 -34.50 5.91 -19.67
N PRO A 375 -34.50 6.97 -20.52
CA PRO A 375 -33.44 7.16 -21.51
C PRO A 375 -32.04 7.19 -20.88
N LEU A 376 -31.85 7.91 -19.77
CA LEU A 376 -30.56 7.95 -19.06
C LEU A 376 -30.13 6.57 -18.56
N LEU A 377 -31.06 5.79 -17.99
CA LEU A 377 -30.77 4.44 -17.54
C LEU A 377 -30.29 3.55 -18.70
N ARG A 378 -30.97 3.60 -19.85
CA ARG A 378 -30.58 2.85 -21.05
C ARG A 378 -29.19 3.24 -21.54
N GLN A 379 -28.91 4.53 -21.65
CA GLN A 379 -27.58 5.01 -22.03
C GLN A 379 -26.50 4.52 -21.06
N ILE A 380 -26.76 4.53 -19.75
CA ILE A 380 -25.81 3.99 -18.75
C ILE A 380 -25.64 2.48 -18.91
N GLU A 381 -26.72 1.73 -19.14
CA GLU A 381 -26.65 0.28 -19.35
C GLU A 381 -25.86 -0.08 -20.61
N GLU A 382 -26.06 0.64 -21.71
CA GLU A 382 -25.28 0.50 -22.95
C GLU A 382 -23.77 0.77 -22.71
N LEU A 383 -23.43 1.81 -21.96
CA LEU A 383 -22.03 2.09 -21.60
C LEU A 383 -21.39 0.97 -20.77
N LEU A 384 -22.18 0.35 -19.86
CA LEU A 384 -21.72 -0.77 -19.04
C LEU A 384 -21.53 -2.04 -19.87
N GLU A 385 -22.44 -2.33 -20.80
CA GLU A 385 -22.35 -3.47 -21.74
C GLU A 385 -21.16 -3.33 -22.68
N ALA A 386 -20.92 -2.11 -23.19
CA ALA A 386 -19.76 -1.77 -24.00
C ALA A 386 -18.43 -1.75 -23.20
N LYS A 387 -18.46 -2.02 -21.88
CA LYS A 387 -17.30 -2.04 -20.97
C LYS A 387 -16.47 -0.76 -21.04
N VAL A 388 -17.14 0.38 -21.23
CA VAL A 388 -16.51 1.69 -21.32
C VAL A 388 -15.75 2.00 -20.03
N THR A 389 -14.53 2.50 -20.15
CA THR A 389 -13.66 2.80 -18.99
C THR A 389 -13.80 4.24 -18.51
N SER A 390 -14.47 5.12 -19.27
CA SER A 390 -14.80 6.47 -18.84
C SER A 390 -15.94 7.09 -19.63
N PHE A 391 -16.72 7.97 -19.01
CA PHE A 391 -17.76 8.76 -19.66
C PHE A 391 -17.72 10.21 -19.17
N VAL A 392 -18.29 11.14 -19.94
CA VAL A 392 -18.42 12.56 -19.59
C VAL A 392 -19.88 12.84 -19.30
N LEU A 393 -20.15 13.46 -18.17
CA LEU A 393 -21.47 13.98 -17.83
C LEU A 393 -21.40 15.50 -17.83
N GLU A 394 -22.32 16.13 -18.54
CA GLU A 394 -22.49 17.58 -18.57
C GLU A 394 -23.76 17.96 -17.82
N TRP A 395 -23.70 19.07 -17.09
CA TRP A 395 -24.85 19.57 -16.34
C TRP A 395 -24.80 21.08 -16.19
N VAL A 396 -25.95 21.67 -15.86
CA VAL A 396 -26.06 23.06 -15.46
C VAL A 396 -26.26 23.14 -13.96
N ARG A 397 -25.48 24.00 -13.29
CA ARG A 397 -25.63 24.35 -11.88
C ARG A 397 -25.58 25.86 -11.74
N LYS A 398 -26.55 26.45 -11.02
CA LYS A 398 -26.61 27.91 -10.78
C LYS A 398 -26.39 28.76 -12.05
N LYS A 399 -26.93 28.32 -13.18
CA LYS A 399 -26.77 28.97 -14.51
C LYS A 399 -25.33 28.98 -15.05
N GLU A 400 -24.53 27.97 -14.70
CA GLU A 400 -23.23 27.72 -15.31
C GLU A 400 -23.16 26.29 -15.83
N PHE A 401 -22.52 26.11 -16.99
CA PHE A 401 -22.25 24.78 -17.54
C PHE A 401 -21.04 24.16 -16.86
N HIS A 402 -21.19 22.90 -16.49
CA HIS A 402 -20.13 22.08 -15.94
C HIS A 402 -20.05 20.77 -16.72
N ALA A 403 -18.85 20.22 -16.78
CA ALA A 403 -18.59 18.90 -17.30
C ALA A 403 -17.63 18.17 -16.36
N ARG A 404 -17.82 16.86 -16.22
CA ARG A 404 -16.89 16.01 -15.47
C ARG A 404 -16.75 14.68 -16.18
N ARG A 405 -15.51 14.24 -16.31
CA ARG A 405 -15.22 12.88 -16.78
C ARG A 405 -15.22 11.92 -15.60
N TYR A 406 -16.10 10.93 -15.65
CA TYR A 406 -16.14 9.80 -14.72
C TYR A 406 -15.30 8.67 -15.30
N VAL A 407 -14.32 8.18 -14.54
CA VAL A 407 -13.36 7.15 -14.96
C VAL A 407 -13.58 5.91 -14.10
N LEU A 408 -13.99 4.81 -14.74
CA LEU A 408 -14.12 3.51 -14.10
C LEU A 408 -12.74 2.87 -14.00
N ARG A 409 -12.21 2.80 -12.78
CA ARG A 409 -10.91 2.20 -12.49
C ARG A 409 -11.09 0.72 -12.12
N LYS A 410 -10.08 -0.09 -12.41
CA LYS A 410 -9.88 -1.36 -11.71
C LYS A 410 -9.19 -1.05 -10.37
N HIS A 411 -9.36 -1.89 -9.36
CA HIS A 411 -8.47 -1.78 -8.21
C HIS A 411 -7.03 -1.94 -8.70
N GLU A 412 -6.19 -0.96 -8.42
CA GLU A 412 -4.75 -1.11 -8.45
C GLU A 412 -4.34 -1.96 -7.24
N ASP A 413 -4.80 -3.21 -7.24
CA ASP A 413 -4.20 -4.23 -6.39
C ASP A 413 -2.91 -4.63 -7.13
N GLY A 414 -1.79 -4.06 -6.69
CA GLY A 414 -0.46 -4.51 -7.08
C GLY A 414 -0.17 -5.94 -6.67
#